data_AF-A0A3C0U1E4-F1
#
_entry.id   AF-A0A3C0U1E4-F1
#
_cell.length_a   1.000
_cell.length_b   1.000
_cell.length_c   1.000
_cell.angle_alpha   90.00
_cell.angle_beta   90.00
_cell.angle_gamma   90.00
#
_symmetry.space_group_name_H-M   'P 1'
#
loop_
_entity.id
_entity.type
_entity.pdbx_description
1 polymer ?
#
loop_
_entity_poly.entity_id
_entity_poly.type
_entity_poly.pdbx_seq_one_letter_code
_entity_poly.pdbx_strand_id
1 'polypeptide(L)'
;APYRYGQHVIGLKILAQVADIPFNHFFGHDYDWLSATVALGANFSWFSDSGAGISQFLSAILAQVEFPHMTFKKNKYFKTWAVYWEPQLWLLPSDVVTNKSFPVVFQFAIGLRASVF
;
A
#
# COMPACT_ATOMS: atom_id res chain seq x y z
N ALA A 1 6.07 18.93 -19.05
CA ALA A 1 4.81 18.16 -18.93
C ALA A 1 4.00 18.80 -17.81
N PRO A 2 2.76 19.28 -18.05
CA PRO A 2 1.99 19.90 -16.99
C PRO A 2 1.68 18.83 -15.93
N TYR A 3 1.70 19.21 -14.66
CA TYR A 3 1.45 18.33 -13.53
C TYR A 3 0.11 17.60 -13.73
N ARG A 4 0.16 16.26 -13.88
CA ARG A 4 -1.03 15.45 -14.18
C ARG A 4 -2.01 15.36 -12.99
N TYR A 5 -1.52 15.67 -11.80
CA TYR A 5 -2.24 15.72 -10.53
C TYR A 5 -1.61 16.84 -9.67
N GLY A 6 -2.38 17.87 -9.29
CA GLY A 6 -1.91 19.09 -8.65
C GLY A 6 -2.49 19.35 -7.26
N GLN A 7 -1.68 20.02 -6.44
CA GLN A 7 -1.96 20.64 -5.13
C GLN A 7 -2.32 19.71 -3.96
N HIS A 8 -3.55 19.20 -3.90
CA HIS A 8 -4.05 18.49 -2.72
C HIS A 8 -4.63 17.14 -3.12
N VAL A 9 -4.08 16.08 -2.53
CA VAL A 9 -4.53 14.70 -2.69
C VAL A 9 -4.98 14.19 -1.34
N ILE A 10 -6.25 13.82 -1.25
CA ILE A 10 -6.80 13.16 -0.06
C ILE A 10 -7.04 11.71 -0.44
N GLY A 11 -6.31 10.80 0.20
CA GLY A 11 -6.40 9.37 -0.02
C GLY A 11 -7.05 8.65 1.15
N LEU A 12 -7.98 7.75 0.87
CA LEU A 12 -8.50 6.77 1.81
C LEU A 12 -8.06 5.39 1.36
N LYS A 13 -7.39 4.66 2.26
CA LYS A 13 -6.93 3.29 2.01
C LYS A 13 -7.61 2.32 2.96
N ILE A 14 -8.16 1.24 2.40
CA ILE A 14 -8.71 0.11 3.15
C ILE A 14 -7.85 -1.10 2.85
N LEU A 15 -7.33 -1.72 3.91
CA LEU A 15 -6.47 -2.89 3.85
C LEU A 15 -7.10 -4.01 4.66
N ALA A 16 -7.37 -5.14 4.03
CA ALA A 16 -7.78 -6.37 4.69
C ALA A 16 -6.58 -7.30 4.75
N GLN A 17 -6.16 -7.69 5.95
CA GLN A 17 -5.16 -8.73 6.14
C GLN A 17 -5.76 -10.08 5.74
N VAL A 18 -5.16 -10.74 4.75
CA VAL A 18 -5.68 -11.99 4.17
C VAL A 18 -4.89 -13.20 4.63
N ALA A 19 -3.58 -13.03 4.86
CA ALA A 19 -2.73 -14.10 5.36
C ALA A 19 -1.69 -13.58 6.34
N ASP A 20 -1.38 -14.41 7.34
CA ASP A 20 -0.26 -14.23 8.25
C ASP A 20 0.54 -15.52 8.29
N ILE A 21 1.84 -15.41 7.98
CA ILE A 21 2.75 -16.54 7.85
C ILE A 21 3.79 -16.39 8.96
N PRO A 22 3.65 -17.14 10.07
CA PRO A 22 4.67 -17.21 11.10
C PRO A 22 5.81 -18.12 10.63
N PHE A 23 7.04 -17.60 10.59
CA PHE A 23 8.19 -18.39 10.12
C PHE A 23 8.67 -19.45 11.12
N ASN A 24 8.17 -19.40 12.36
CA ASN A 24 8.37 -20.42 13.38
C ASN A 24 7.99 -21.83 12.87
N HIS A 25 6.92 -21.95 12.07
CA HIS A 25 6.47 -23.26 11.59
C HIS A 25 7.42 -23.90 10.56
N PHE A 26 8.16 -23.09 9.80
CA PHE A 26 9.03 -23.58 8.72
C PHE A 26 10.50 -23.70 9.15
N PHE A 27 10.97 -22.80 10.00
CA PHE A 27 12.39 -22.70 10.35
C PHE A 27 12.66 -23.00 11.85
N GLY A 28 11.64 -23.34 12.62
CA GLY A 28 11.73 -23.66 14.05
C GLY A 28 11.56 -22.47 14.99
N HIS A 29 11.55 -22.75 16.29
CA HIS A 29 11.25 -21.78 17.37
C HIS A 29 12.15 -20.53 17.38
N ASP A 30 13.35 -20.64 16.80
CA ASP A 30 14.31 -19.53 16.71
C ASP A 30 13.83 -18.38 15.80
N TYR A 31 12.81 -18.61 14.96
CA TYR A 31 12.22 -17.62 14.04
C TYR A 31 10.85 -17.09 14.48
N ASP A 32 10.49 -17.27 15.76
CA ASP A 32 9.25 -16.71 16.34
C ASP A 32 9.20 -15.17 16.31
N TRP A 33 10.35 -14.52 16.13
CA TRP A 33 10.46 -13.07 15.96
C TRP A 33 10.16 -12.61 14.53
N LEU A 34 10.03 -13.51 13.56
CA LEU A 34 9.86 -13.21 12.13
C LEU A 34 8.50 -13.69 11.62
N SER A 35 7.71 -12.79 11.05
CA SER A 35 6.48 -13.10 10.32
C SER A 35 6.46 -12.43 8.94
N ALA A 36 5.59 -12.92 8.07
CA ALA A 36 5.20 -12.23 6.84
C ALA A 36 3.68 -12.06 6.87
N THR A 37 3.22 -10.87 6.50
CA THR A 37 1.79 -10.59 6.40
C THR A 37 1.45 -10.20 4.98
N VAL A 38 0.32 -10.70 4.48
CA VAL A 38 -0.22 -10.31 3.18
C VAL A 38 -1.58 -9.69 3.39
N ALA A 39 -1.76 -8.49 2.87
CA ALA A 39 -3.02 -7.76 2.88
C ALA A 39 -3.42 -7.39 1.46
N LEU A 40 -4.72 -7.36 1.19
CA LEU A 40 -5.31 -6.88 -0.05
C LEU A 40 -6.25 -5.73 0.28
N GLY A 41 -6.34 -4.75 -0.61
CA GLY A 41 -7.04 -3.53 -0.30
C GLY A 41 -7.47 -2.73 -1.52
N ALA A 42 -8.11 -1.61 -1.21
CA ALA A 42 -8.47 -0.58 -2.16
C ALA A 42 -7.99 0.78 -1.65
N ASN A 43 -7.52 1.62 -2.58
CA ASN A 43 -7.15 3.00 -2.32
C ASN A 43 -8.03 3.92 -3.17
N PHE A 44 -8.56 4.95 -2.53
CA PHE A 44 -9.46 5.94 -3.09
C PHE A 44 -8.80 7.29 -2.93
N SER A 45 -8.28 7.84 -4.02
CA SER A 45 -7.57 9.13 -4.01
C SER A 45 -8.42 10.19 -4.70
N TRP A 46 -8.72 11.26 -3.98
CA TRP A 46 -9.39 12.44 -4.49
C TRP A 46 -8.37 13.54 -4.78
N PHE A 47 -8.40 14.07 -6.00
CA PHE A 47 -7.51 15.12 -6.49
C PHE A 47 -8.29 16.41 -6.65
N SER A 48 -7.88 17.47 -5.96
CA SER A 48 -8.52 18.79 -6.06
C SER A 48 -8.26 19.47 -7.40
N ASP A 49 -7.07 19.26 -7.99
CA ASP A 49 -6.69 19.77 -9.30
C ASP A 49 -6.13 18.59 -10.12
N SER A 50 -6.80 18.23 -11.20
CA SER A 50 -6.32 17.21 -12.13
C SER A 50 -5.76 17.88 -13.38
N GLY A 51 -5.01 17.17 -14.21
CA GLY A 51 -4.52 17.71 -15.49
C GLY A 51 -5.61 18.25 -16.45
N ALA A 52 -6.89 18.11 -16.11
CA ALA A 52 -8.05 18.67 -16.80
C ALA A 52 -8.72 19.87 -16.08
N GLY A 53 -8.21 20.33 -14.93
CA GLY A 53 -8.76 21.45 -14.15
C GLY A 53 -10.06 21.14 -13.39
N ILE A 54 -10.43 19.86 -13.28
CA ILE A 54 -11.63 19.37 -12.60
C ILE A 54 -11.21 18.40 -11.49
N SER A 55 -11.94 18.37 -10.37
CA SER A 55 -11.69 17.40 -9.30
C SER A 55 -11.92 15.98 -9.80
N GLN A 56 -10.96 15.08 -9.59
CA GLN A 56 -11.03 13.69 -10.04
C GLN A 56 -10.92 12.71 -8.89
N PHE A 57 -11.73 11.66 -8.94
CA PHE A 57 -11.66 10.54 -8.02
C PHE A 57 -11.01 9.35 -8.71
N LEU A 58 -10.03 8.75 -8.05
CA LEU A 58 -9.24 7.67 -8.61
C LEU A 58 -9.24 6.48 -7.65
N SER A 59 -9.76 5.36 -8.12
CA SER A 59 -9.75 4.11 -7.39
C SER A 59 -8.56 3.26 -7.83
N ALA A 60 -7.97 2.57 -6.87
CA ALA A 60 -6.89 1.64 -7.10
C ALA A 60 -7.09 0.37 -6.27
N ILE A 61 -6.77 -0.77 -6.85
CA ILE A 61 -6.65 -2.03 -6.13
C ILE A 61 -5.20 -2.15 -5.69
N LEU A 62 -4.95 -2.56 -4.45
CA LEU A 62 -3.60 -2.71 -3.93
C LEU A 62 -3.43 -4.04 -3.22
N ALA A 63 -2.22 -4.58 -3.31
CA ALA A 63 -1.76 -5.65 -2.46
C ALA A 63 -0.61 -5.10 -1.61
N GLN A 64 -0.57 -5.47 -0.35
CA GLN A 64 0.48 -5.08 0.58
C GLN A 64 1.10 -6.34 1.16
N VAL A 65 2.40 -6.52 0.92
CA VAL A 65 3.19 -7.60 1.49
C VAL A 65 4.13 -7.01 2.50
N GLU A 66 4.03 -7.45 3.75
CA GLU A 66 4.89 -7.02 4.84
C GLU A 66 5.90 -8.11 5.13
N PHE A 67 7.16 -7.87 4.78
CA PHE A 67 8.27 -8.76 5.08
C PHE A 67 9.61 -8.00 5.02
N PRO A 68 10.52 -8.21 5.98
CA PRO A 68 10.35 -8.98 7.22
C PRO A 68 9.53 -8.22 8.27
N HIS A 69 8.58 -8.89 8.92
CA HIS A 69 7.91 -8.37 10.13
C HIS A 69 8.65 -8.91 11.35
N MET A 70 9.39 -8.04 12.03
CA MET A 70 10.22 -8.38 13.18
C MET A 70 9.52 -7.97 14.49
N THR A 71 9.17 -8.93 15.33
CA THR A 71 8.58 -8.69 16.66
C THR A 71 9.59 -9.01 17.76
N PHE A 72 10.10 -7.97 18.42
CA PHE A 72 11.02 -8.10 19.54
C PHE A 72 10.27 -8.11 20.88
N LYS A 73 10.17 -9.29 21.51
CA LYS A 73 9.47 -9.48 22.79
C LYS A 73 10.07 -8.69 23.98
N LYS A 74 11.28 -8.15 23.87
CA LYS A 74 12.09 -7.68 25.01
C LYS A 74 12.42 -6.18 25.05
N ASN A 75 11.84 -5.34 24.17
CA ASN A 75 12.07 -3.89 24.18
C ASN A 75 10.83 -3.11 24.64
N LYS A 76 11.05 -2.16 25.57
CA LYS A 76 10.02 -1.34 26.24
C LYS A 76 9.46 -0.19 25.38
N TYR A 77 10.06 0.07 24.21
CA TYR A 77 9.71 1.24 23.38
C TYR A 77 9.50 0.92 21.89
N PHE A 78 10.15 -0.13 21.34
CA PHE A 78 10.05 -0.50 19.93
C PHE A 78 9.82 -2.01 19.82
N LYS A 79 8.55 -2.42 19.71
CA LYS A 79 8.18 -3.84 19.70
C LYS A 79 8.18 -4.46 18.31
N THR A 80 7.82 -3.69 17.28
CA THR A 80 7.58 -4.26 15.95
C THR A 80 8.07 -3.34 14.84
N TRP A 81 8.81 -3.92 13.89
CA TRP A 81 9.25 -3.27 12.66
C TRP A 81 8.84 -4.12 11.47
N ALA A 82 8.26 -3.52 10.44
CA ALA A 82 7.89 -4.21 9.21
C ALA A 82 8.23 -3.35 7.99
N VAL A 83 8.88 -3.96 7.01
CA VAL A 83 9.00 -3.38 5.67
C VAL A 83 7.80 -3.83 4.86
N TYR A 84 7.06 -2.89 4.27
CA TYR A 84 5.92 -3.21 3.42
C TYR A 84 6.17 -2.82 1.97
N TRP A 85 5.74 -3.69 1.08
CA TRP A 85 5.82 -3.56 -0.36
C TRP A 85 4.39 -3.51 -0.87
N GLU A 86 4.05 -2.47 -1.60
CA GLU A 86 2.66 -2.16 -1.95
C GLU A 86 2.52 -1.90 -3.45
N PRO A 87 2.40 -2.95 -4.28
CA PRO A 87 1.92 -2.82 -5.64
C PRO A 87 0.46 -2.34 -5.66
N GLN A 88 0.20 -1.31 -6.48
CA GLN A 88 -1.12 -0.72 -6.68
C GLN A 88 -1.45 -0.66 -8.17
N LEU A 89 -2.69 -0.98 -8.53
CA LEU A 89 -3.25 -0.86 -9.88
C LEU A 89 -4.35 0.20 -9.86
N TRP A 90 -4.05 1.36 -10.43
CA TRP A 90 -4.93 2.51 -10.49
C TRP A 90 -5.82 2.42 -11.72
N LEU A 91 -7.13 2.52 -11.52
CA LEU A 91 -8.16 2.43 -12.56
C LEU A 91 -8.53 3.83 -13.03
N LEU A 92 -8.04 4.24 -14.20
CA LEU A 92 -8.34 5.56 -14.74
C LEU A 92 -9.82 5.63 -15.19
N PRO A 93 -10.59 6.62 -14.72
CA PRO A 93 -11.97 6.79 -15.15
C PRO A 93 -12.05 7.13 -16.65
N SER A 94 -13.06 6.58 -17.32
CA SER A 94 -13.28 6.71 -18.77
C SER A 94 -13.36 8.16 -19.27
N ASP A 95 -13.77 9.08 -18.40
CA ASP A 95 -13.94 10.51 -18.73
C ASP A 95 -12.63 11.23 -19.04
N VAL A 96 -11.48 10.61 -18.74
CA VAL A 96 -10.13 11.16 -18.98
C VAL A 96 -9.41 10.41 -20.12
N VAL A 97 -9.89 9.23 -20.51
CA VAL A 97 -9.22 8.37 -21.49
C VAL A 97 -9.69 8.71 -22.90
N THR A 98 -9.12 9.78 -23.46
CA THR A 98 -9.28 10.09 -24.89
C THR A 98 -8.37 9.17 -25.71
N ASN A 99 -8.98 8.18 -26.37
CA ASN A 99 -8.42 7.27 -27.38
C ASN A 99 -7.25 6.33 -26.97
N LYS A 100 -7.55 5.02 -27.03
CA LYS A 100 -6.61 3.88 -27.17
C LYS A 100 -5.51 3.67 -26.11
N SER A 101 -5.61 4.26 -24.92
CA SER A 101 -4.68 3.98 -23.83
C SER A 101 -5.29 2.99 -22.84
N PHE A 102 -4.52 1.96 -22.44
CA PHE A 102 -4.94 0.99 -21.43
C PHE A 102 -5.36 1.71 -20.13
N PRO A 103 -6.58 1.51 -19.61
CA PRO A 103 -7.14 2.30 -18.52
C PRO A 103 -6.57 1.96 -17.13
N VAL A 104 -5.41 1.32 -17.07
CA VAL A 104 -4.79 0.82 -15.84
C VAL A 104 -3.38 1.35 -15.73
N VAL A 105 -3.06 1.97 -14.60
CA VAL A 105 -1.71 2.45 -14.28
C VAL A 105 -1.16 1.62 -13.12
N PHE A 106 -0.05 0.94 -13.35
CA PHE A 106 0.67 0.25 -12.29
C PHE A 106 1.53 1.25 -11.51
N GLN A 107 1.43 1.19 -10.18
CA GLN A 107 2.26 1.93 -9.25
C GLN A 107 2.82 0.97 -8.21
N PHE A 108 3.95 1.34 -7.63
CA PHE A 108 4.61 0.54 -6.62
C PHE A 108 5.12 1.45 -5.52
N ALA A 109 4.83 1.10 -4.27
CA ALA A 109 5.32 1.81 -3.11
C ALA A 109 6.07 0.85 -2.18
N ILE A 110 7.09 1.39 -1.52
CA ILE A 110 7.81 0.71 -0.43
C ILE A 110 7.71 1.62 0.78
N GLY A 111 7.47 1.05 1.95
CA GLY A 111 7.54 1.81 3.18
C GLY A 111 7.97 0.99 4.37
N LEU A 112 8.22 1.71 5.46
CA LEU A 112 8.59 1.16 6.75
C LEU A 112 7.45 1.45 7.73
N ARG A 113 7.04 0.43 8.48
CA ARG A 113 6.12 0.55 9.59
C ARG A 113 6.89 0.23 10.87
N ALA A 114 6.91 1.16 11.80
CA ALA A 114 7.41 0.96 13.15
C ALA A 114 6.28 1.17 14.14
N SER A 115 6.10 0.23 15.07
CA SER A 115 5.13 0.33 16.15
C SER A 115 5.85 0.67 17.46
N VAL A 116 5.47 1.81 18.05
CA VAL A 116 6.01 2.34 19.30
C VAL A 116 4.92 2.24 20.36
N PHE A 117 5.11 1.37 21.35
CA PHE A 117 4.27 1.25 22.55
C PHE A 117 5.13 0.83 23.75
#